data_AF-A0A1B0EXY8-F1
#
_entry.id   AF-A0A1B0EXY8-F1
#
_cell.length_a   1.000
_cell.length_b   1.000
_cell.length_c   1.000
_cell.angle_alpha   90.00
_cell.angle_beta   90.00
_cell.angle_gamma   90.00
#
_symmetry.space_group_name_H-M   'P 1'
#
loop_
_entity.id
_entity.type
_entity.pdbx_description
1 polymer ?
#
loop_
_entity_poly.entity_id
_entity_poly.type
_entity_poly.pdbx_seq_one_letter_code
_entity_poly.pdbx_strand_id
1 'polypeptide(L)'
;MAEGGRSVKNLRLEEEQRLSNAVFFGLYALTQAHKPTAEFQKVFQKDLFLKPNAGALPHVMHYLLTIYDAEEFRKRFHWPIYNDRDAEKSFRSNCLKYLMELNDRFQLKLEDLSTYMMLFPGGLKFLKVMEKLMIFVITEDMKKKNQLDILESMTIAKSNRIIQKLTEEREAINKIADDTL
;
A
#
# COMPACT_ATOMS: atom_id res chain seq x y z
N MET A 1 26.16 13.48 27.12
CA MET A 1 25.62 12.25 26.48
C MET A 1 24.95 12.70 25.20
N ALA A 2 25.50 12.33 24.04
CA ALA A 2 25.08 12.87 22.75
C ALA A 2 24.06 11.94 22.08
N GLU A 3 22.77 12.21 22.29
CA GLU A 3 21.72 11.75 21.38
C GLU A 3 21.71 12.69 20.17
N GLY A 4 22.52 12.40 19.16
CA GLY A 4 22.67 13.30 18.02
C GLY A 4 23.13 12.58 16.78
N GLY A 5 22.19 12.08 15.98
CA GLY A 5 22.45 11.67 14.61
C GLY A 5 21.81 10.35 14.18
N ARG A 6 20.47 10.27 14.15
CA ARG A 6 19.81 9.18 13.40
C ARG A 6 20.11 9.40 11.91
N SER A 7 20.92 8.54 11.31
CA SER A 7 21.33 8.67 9.90
C SER A 7 20.11 8.61 8.96
N VAL A 8 20.07 9.47 7.94
CA VAL A 8 19.02 9.51 6.90
C VAL A 8 18.79 8.13 6.26
N LYS A 9 19.85 7.32 6.15
CA LYS A 9 19.77 5.94 5.65
C LYS A 9 18.92 5.03 6.54
N ASN A 10 19.03 5.18 7.87
CA ASN A 10 18.25 4.39 8.83
C ASN A 10 16.77 4.78 8.78
N LEU A 11 16.47 6.08 8.71
CA LEU A 11 15.10 6.58 8.56
C LEU A 11 14.42 6.05 7.30
N ARG A 12 15.15 6.00 6.18
CA ARG A 12 14.64 5.43 4.93
C ARG A 12 14.30 3.94 5.06
N LEU A 13 15.19 3.15 5.67
CA LEU A 13 14.98 1.71 5.84
C LEU A 13 13.81 1.41 6.79
N GLU A 14 13.70 2.17 7.88
CA GLU A 14 12.57 2.10 8.80
C GLU A 14 11.24 2.39 8.08
N GLU A 15 11.21 3.42 7.23
CA GLU A 15 10.01 3.76 6.47
C GLU A 15 9.69 2.72 5.38
N GLU A 16 10.69 2.20 4.67
CA GLU A 16 10.49 1.09 3.73
C GLU A 16 9.89 -0.14 4.45
N GLN A 17 10.40 -0.47 5.64
CA GLN A 17 9.87 -1.57 6.44
C GLN A 17 8.44 -1.29 6.93
N ARG A 18 8.15 -0.07 7.38
CA ARG A 18 6.80 0.33 7.80
C ARG A 18 5.79 0.17 6.67
N LEU A 19 6.14 0.65 5.48
CA LEU A 19 5.30 0.55 4.29
C LEU A 19 5.14 -0.91 3.83
N SER A 20 6.23 -1.69 3.84
CA SER A 20 6.19 -3.12 3.55
C SER A 20 5.19 -3.86 4.45
N ASN A 21 5.25 -3.60 5.76
CA ASN A 21 4.32 -4.18 6.71
C ASN A 21 2.88 -3.74 6.45
N ALA A 22 2.65 -2.45 6.17
CA ALA A 22 1.33 -1.92 5.86
C ALA A 22 0.72 -2.59 4.61
N VAL A 23 1.51 -2.71 3.54
CA VAL A 23 1.11 -3.42 2.31
C VAL A 23 0.81 -4.88 2.59
N PHE A 24 1.68 -5.59 3.33
CA PHE A 24 1.47 -7.00 3.66
C PHE A 24 0.17 -7.21 4.44
N PHE A 25 -0.06 -6.45 5.52
CA PHE A 25 -1.26 -6.60 6.34
C PHE A 25 -2.53 -6.19 5.59
N GLY A 26 -2.47 -5.14 4.77
CA GLY A 26 -3.60 -4.72 3.94
C GLY A 26 -3.98 -5.78 2.90
N LEU A 27 -3.00 -6.34 2.20
CA LEU A 27 -3.22 -7.45 1.28
C LEU A 27 -3.75 -8.69 2.01
N TYR A 28 -3.21 -9.03 3.18
CA TYR A 28 -3.68 -10.14 4.00
C TYR A 28 -5.14 -9.96 4.43
N ALA A 29 -5.53 -8.74 4.83
CA ALA A 29 -6.92 -8.44 5.17
C ALA A 29 -7.85 -8.67 3.98
N LEU A 30 -7.45 -8.23 2.78
CA LEU A 30 -8.19 -8.51 1.56
C LEU A 30 -8.33 -10.01 1.29
N THR A 31 -7.31 -10.85 1.56
CA THR A 31 -7.42 -12.30 1.36
C THR A 31 -8.40 -13.00 2.32
N GLN A 32 -8.76 -12.36 3.43
CA GLN A 32 -9.81 -12.86 4.31
C GLN A 32 -11.21 -12.64 3.71
N ALA A 33 -11.37 -11.60 2.88
CA ALA A 33 -12.66 -11.23 2.27
C ALA A 33 -12.81 -11.72 0.83
N HIS A 34 -11.70 -11.85 0.09
CA HIS A 34 -11.68 -12.20 -1.32
C HIS A 34 -10.69 -13.34 -1.54
N LYS A 35 -11.12 -14.39 -2.25
CA LYS A 35 -10.27 -15.56 -2.48
C LYS A 35 -9.16 -15.21 -3.49
N PRO A 36 -7.85 -15.29 -3.11
CA PRO A 36 -6.77 -15.08 -4.07
C PRO A 36 -6.60 -16.28 -5.01
N THR A 37 -5.94 -16.06 -6.16
CA THR A 37 -5.52 -17.16 -7.04
C THR A 37 -4.37 -17.96 -6.43
N ALA A 38 -4.15 -19.18 -6.91
CA ALA A 38 -3.04 -20.02 -6.47
C ALA A 38 -1.69 -19.34 -6.76
N GLU A 39 -1.58 -18.62 -7.87
CA GLU A 39 -0.38 -17.89 -8.28
C GLU A 39 -0.10 -16.71 -7.34
N PHE A 40 -1.14 -15.97 -6.92
CA PHE A 40 -0.99 -14.94 -5.90
C PHE A 40 -0.49 -15.53 -4.59
N GLN A 41 -1.09 -16.64 -4.14
CA GLN A 41 -0.68 -17.28 -2.88
C GLN A 41 0.78 -17.74 -2.90
N LYS A 42 1.30 -18.20 -4.05
CA LYS A 42 2.71 -18.59 -4.21
C LYS A 42 3.68 -17.42 -4.04
N VAL A 43 3.28 -16.21 -4.45
CA VAL A 43 4.14 -15.03 -4.36
C VAL A 43 3.93 -14.24 -3.08
N PHE A 44 2.78 -14.37 -2.42
CA PHE A 44 2.41 -13.56 -1.27
C PHE A 44 3.20 -13.95 -0.01
N GLN A 45 4.10 -13.06 0.41
CA GLN A 45 4.94 -13.22 1.59
C GLN A 45 5.25 -11.86 2.23
N LYS A 46 5.75 -11.88 3.47
CA LYS A 46 6.30 -10.68 4.09
C LYS A 46 7.42 -10.11 3.22
N ASP A 47 7.58 -8.78 3.26
CA ASP A 47 8.67 -8.10 2.57
C ASP A 47 8.68 -8.23 1.03
N LEU A 48 7.51 -8.52 0.46
CA LEU A 48 7.30 -8.82 -0.96
C LEU A 48 7.97 -7.85 -1.93
N PHE A 49 7.98 -6.56 -1.57
CA PHE A 49 8.50 -5.45 -2.37
C PHE A 49 9.57 -4.62 -1.67
N LEU A 50 10.19 -5.13 -0.59
CA LEU A 50 11.40 -4.50 -0.05
C LEU A 50 12.54 -4.56 -1.06
N LYS A 51 12.59 -5.64 -1.85
CA LYS A 51 13.48 -5.79 -3.00
C LYS A 51 12.65 -5.83 -4.29
N PRO A 52 13.22 -5.44 -5.45
CA PRO A 52 12.54 -5.55 -6.74
C PRO A 52 12.01 -6.97 -6.99
N ASN A 53 10.70 -7.09 -7.26
CA ASN A 53 10.04 -8.38 -7.43
C ASN A 53 9.07 -8.38 -8.63
N ALA A 54 9.65 -8.45 -9.83
CA ALA A 54 8.89 -8.40 -11.07
C ALA A 54 7.91 -9.58 -11.24
N GLY A 55 8.22 -10.75 -10.68
CA GLY A 55 7.36 -11.93 -10.74
C GLY A 55 6.09 -11.81 -9.90
N ALA A 56 6.15 -11.10 -8.77
CA ALA A 56 4.97 -10.88 -7.92
C ALA A 56 4.02 -9.81 -8.47
N LEU A 57 4.54 -8.81 -9.18
CA LEU A 57 3.78 -7.64 -9.63
C LEU A 57 2.50 -8.02 -10.40
N PRO A 58 2.52 -8.88 -11.44
CA PRO A 58 1.31 -9.21 -12.19
C PRO A 58 0.21 -9.80 -11.33
N HIS A 59 0.56 -10.70 -10.41
CA HIS A 59 -0.41 -11.38 -9.55
C HIS A 59 -1.01 -10.43 -8.51
N VAL A 60 -0.20 -9.54 -7.91
CA VAL A 60 -0.69 -8.54 -6.96
C VAL A 60 -1.58 -7.51 -7.66
N MET A 61 -1.19 -7.02 -8.84
CA MET A 61 -1.97 -6.06 -9.61
C MET A 61 -3.29 -6.67 -10.09
N HIS A 62 -3.26 -7.90 -10.63
CA HIS A 62 -4.48 -8.63 -10.97
C HIS A 62 -5.42 -8.73 -9.76
N TYR A 63 -4.89 -9.14 -8.61
CA TYR A 63 -5.68 -9.33 -7.40
C TYR A 63 -6.36 -8.02 -6.95
N LEU A 64 -5.59 -6.95 -6.80
CA LEU A 64 -6.09 -5.65 -6.37
C LEU A 64 -7.09 -5.04 -7.36
N LEU A 65 -6.76 -5.04 -8.66
CA LEU A 65 -7.60 -4.41 -9.67
C LEU A 65 -8.88 -5.19 -9.95
N THR A 66 -8.87 -6.52 -9.77
CA THR A 66 -10.08 -7.34 -9.89
C THR A 66 -11.05 -7.10 -8.72
N ILE A 67 -10.53 -6.92 -7.49
CA ILE A 67 -11.36 -6.55 -6.33
C ILE A 67 -11.99 -5.17 -6.56
N TYR A 68 -11.18 -4.21 -7.03
CA TYR A 68 -11.70 -2.88 -7.33
C TYR A 68 -12.74 -2.89 -8.45
N ASP A 69 -12.45 -3.48 -9.62
CA ASP A 69 -13.40 -3.58 -10.72
C ASP A 69 -13.03 -4.72 -11.69
N ALA A 70 -13.63 -5.89 -11.47
CA ALA A 70 -13.41 -7.06 -12.30
C ALA A 70 -13.89 -6.91 -13.75
N GLU A 71 -14.90 -6.07 -14.02
CA GLU A 71 -15.36 -5.86 -15.39
C GLU A 71 -14.39 -4.99 -16.17
N GLU A 72 -13.95 -3.89 -15.54
CA GLU A 72 -12.97 -3.00 -16.15
C GLU A 72 -11.61 -3.67 -16.31
N PHE A 73 -11.22 -4.52 -15.35
CA PHE A 73 -10.02 -5.32 -15.48
C PHE A 73 -10.06 -6.22 -16.73
N ARG A 74 -11.16 -6.97 -16.94
CA ARG A 74 -11.30 -7.88 -18.10
C ARG A 74 -11.28 -7.16 -19.45
N LYS A 75 -11.73 -5.90 -19.51
CA LYS A 75 -11.67 -5.09 -20.74
C LYS A 75 -10.25 -4.64 -21.09
N ARG A 76 -9.41 -4.42 -20.08
CA ARG A 76 -8.08 -3.79 -20.24
C ARG A 76 -6.92 -4.78 -20.25
N PHE A 77 -7.08 -5.90 -19.57
CA PHE A 77 -6.01 -6.85 -19.31
C PHE A 77 -6.34 -8.20 -19.91
N HIS A 78 -5.40 -8.73 -20.69
CA HIS A 78 -5.38 -10.16 -20.98
C HIS A 78 -4.93 -10.91 -19.72
N TRP A 79 -5.73 -11.85 -19.26
CA TRP A 79 -5.44 -12.66 -18.08
C TRP A 79 -6.01 -14.07 -18.25
N PRO A 80 -5.31 -15.12 -17.79
CA PRO A 80 -3.98 -15.13 -17.15
C PRO A 80 -2.82 -14.92 -18.12
N ILE A 81 -1.68 -14.45 -17.60
CA ILE A 81 -0.44 -14.28 -18.37
C ILE A 81 0.41 -15.55 -18.22
N TYR A 82 0.44 -16.40 -19.24
CA TYR A 82 1.14 -17.68 -19.19
C TYR A 82 2.60 -17.55 -19.69
N ASN A 83 3.55 -17.18 -18.82
CA ASN A 83 4.99 -17.11 -19.14
C ASN A 83 5.34 -16.44 -20.50
N ASP A 84 4.45 -15.58 -21.00
CA ASP A 84 4.57 -14.90 -22.27
C ASP A 84 5.13 -13.51 -21.98
N ARG A 85 6.36 -13.27 -22.45
CA ARG A 85 7.09 -12.03 -22.20
C ARG A 85 6.41 -10.80 -22.81
N ASP A 86 5.75 -10.96 -23.96
CA ASP A 86 5.08 -9.85 -24.63
C ASP A 86 3.77 -9.52 -23.92
N ALA A 87 3.02 -10.55 -23.50
CA ALA A 87 1.84 -10.38 -22.67
C ALA A 87 2.19 -9.73 -21.32
N GLU A 88 3.28 -10.13 -20.67
CA GLU A 88 3.76 -9.49 -19.44
C GLU A 88 4.17 -8.02 -19.65
N LYS A 89 4.86 -7.72 -20.74
CA LYS A 89 5.26 -6.35 -21.08
C LYS A 89 4.03 -5.47 -21.30
N SER A 90 3.06 -5.97 -22.07
CA SER A 90 1.77 -5.31 -22.30
C SER A 90 1.03 -5.09 -20.98
N PHE A 91 0.98 -6.10 -20.12
CA PHE A 91 0.35 -6.01 -18.81
C PHE A 91 0.98 -4.90 -17.95
N ARG A 92 2.32 -4.86 -17.85
CA ARG A 92 3.03 -3.81 -17.09
C ARG A 92 2.72 -2.42 -17.64
N SER A 93 2.72 -2.24 -18.96
CA SER A 93 2.38 -0.97 -19.59
C SER A 93 0.92 -0.57 -19.35
N ASN A 94 -0.02 -1.51 -19.42
CA ASN A 94 -1.44 -1.25 -19.17
C ASN A 94 -1.69 -0.95 -17.69
N CYS A 95 -0.99 -1.61 -16.77
CA CYS A 95 -1.08 -1.30 -15.35
C CYS A 95 -0.59 0.12 -15.08
N LEU A 96 0.52 0.55 -15.68
CA LEU A 96 1.00 1.93 -15.52
C LEU A 96 -0.04 2.95 -16.00
N LYS A 97 -0.56 2.77 -17.21
CA LYS A 97 -1.60 3.63 -17.78
C LYS A 97 -2.84 3.68 -16.89
N TYR A 98 -3.29 2.51 -16.43
CA TYR A 98 -4.49 2.44 -15.61
C TYR A 98 -4.28 3.05 -14.22
N LEU A 99 -3.10 2.90 -13.62
CA LEU A 99 -2.75 3.57 -12.37
C LEU A 99 -2.72 5.10 -12.53
N MET A 100 -2.24 5.61 -13.67
CA MET A 100 -2.32 7.04 -13.98
C MET A 100 -3.77 7.52 -14.10
N GLU A 101 -4.62 6.78 -14.83
CA GLU A 101 -6.05 7.10 -14.95
C GLU A 101 -6.77 7.08 -13.59
N LEU A 102 -6.50 6.08 -12.75
CA LEU A 102 -7.05 6.01 -11.39
C LEU A 102 -6.55 7.16 -10.53
N ASN A 103 -5.26 7.50 -10.64
CA ASN A 103 -4.68 8.63 -9.93
C ASN A 103 -5.36 9.95 -10.30
N ASP A 104 -5.60 10.18 -11.60
CA ASP A 104 -6.24 11.39 -12.09
C ASP A 104 -7.73 11.44 -11.72
N ARG A 105 -8.43 10.31 -11.82
CA ARG A 105 -9.86 10.23 -11.51
C ARG A 105 -10.15 10.38 -10.02
N PHE A 106 -9.36 9.73 -9.17
CA PHE A 106 -9.60 9.66 -7.73
C PHE A 106 -8.66 10.52 -6.89
N GLN A 107 -7.75 11.26 -7.53
CA GLN A 107 -6.81 12.15 -6.86
C GLN A 107 -6.00 11.42 -5.78
N LEU A 108 -5.48 10.24 -6.12
CA LEU A 108 -4.77 9.35 -5.20
C LEU A 108 -3.41 9.92 -4.76
N LYS A 109 -2.91 10.95 -5.46
CA LYS A 109 -1.60 11.59 -5.22
C LYS A 109 -0.45 10.59 -5.37
N LEU A 110 -0.53 9.67 -6.34
CA LEU A 110 0.57 8.79 -6.70
C LEU A 110 1.66 9.62 -7.38
N GLU A 111 2.84 9.72 -6.75
CA GLU A 111 3.98 10.46 -7.30
C GLU A 111 4.89 9.52 -8.08
N ASP A 112 5.53 10.04 -9.14
CA ASP A 112 6.60 9.36 -9.90
C ASP A 112 6.23 8.00 -10.54
N LEU A 113 4.96 7.82 -10.96
CA LEU A 113 4.57 6.65 -11.75
C LEU A 113 5.39 6.59 -13.04
N SER A 114 6.19 5.53 -13.22
CA SER A 114 7.11 5.41 -14.35
C SER A 114 7.22 3.96 -14.83
N THR A 115 7.67 3.80 -16.08
CA THR A 115 7.97 2.47 -16.65
C THR A 115 9.02 1.73 -15.82
N TYR A 116 10.02 2.45 -15.29
CA TYR A 116 11.06 1.87 -14.43
C TYR A 116 10.45 1.20 -13.19
N MET A 117 9.46 1.85 -12.57
CA MET A 117 8.77 1.32 -11.39
C MET A 117 8.04 0.00 -11.67
N MET A 118 7.53 -0.20 -12.90
CA MET A 118 6.87 -1.45 -13.30
C MET A 118 7.87 -2.55 -13.68
N LEU A 119 9.06 -2.18 -14.16
CA LEU A 119 10.13 -3.14 -14.46
C LEU A 119 10.87 -3.60 -13.20
N PHE A 120 11.02 -2.71 -12.23
CA PHE A 120 11.71 -2.97 -10.95
C PHE A 120 10.80 -2.63 -9.77
N PRO A 121 9.72 -3.41 -9.55
CA PRO A 121 8.74 -3.12 -8.52
C PRO A 121 9.31 -3.44 -7.13
N GLY A 122 9.82 -2.41 -6.44
CA GLY A 122 10.33 -2.52 -5.08
C GLY A 122 10.94 -1.23 -4.55
N GLY A 123 11.29 -1.24 -3.26
CA GLY A 123 11.85 -0.10 -2.54
C GLY A 123 10.84 1.00 -2.23
N LEU A 124 11.31 2.08 -1.59
CA LEU A 124 10.46 3.12 -0.99
C LEU A 124 9.39 3.69 -1.93
N LYS A 125 9.78 4.12 -3.14
CA LYS A 125 8.85 4.77 -4.07
C LYS A 125 7.72 3.83 -4.50
N PHE A 126 8.07 2.58 -4.83
CA PHE A 126 7.08 1.57 -5.20
C PHE A 126 6.16 1.24 -4.03
N LEU A 127 6.70 1.08 -2.83
CA LEU A 127 5.93 0.77 -1.63
C LEU A 127 4.91 1.86 -1.28
N LYS A 128 5.26 3.14 -1.44
CA LYS A 128 4.30 4.25 -1.28
C LYS A 128 3.15 4.18 -2.28
N VAL A 129 3.44 3.87 -3.55
CA VAL A 129 2.40 3.68 -4.57
C VAL A 129 1.51 2.49 -4.24
N MET A 130 2.11 1.37 -3.84
CA MET A 130 1.39 0.15 -3.48
C MET A 130 0.52 0.33 -2.24
N GLU A 131 1.00 1.04 -1.21
CA GLU A 131 0.22 1.38 -0.02
C GLU A 131 -1.02 2.20 -0.40
N LYS A 132 -0.85 3.25 -1.20
CA LYS A 132 -1.97 4.10 -1.64
C LYS A 132 -2.99 3.33 -2.49
N LEU A 133 -2.52 2.50 -3.43
CA LEU A 133 -3.39 1.65 -4.24
C LEU A 133 -4.15 0.65 -3.36
N MET A 134 -3.47 -0.02 -2.42
CA MET A 134 -4.09 -0.98 -1.51
C MET A 134 -5.15 -0.32 -0.63
N ILE A 135 -4.87 0.86 -0.05
CA ILE A 135 -5.86 1.63 0.74
C ILE A 135 -7.05 2.01 -0.14
N PHE A 136 -6.82 2.47 -1.36
CA PHE A 136 -7.88 2.80 -2.31
C PHE A 136 -8.79 1.60 -2.58
N VAL A 137 -8.20 0.45 -2.92
CA VAL A 137 -8.96 -0.78 -3.20
C VAL A 137 -9.78 -1.23 -2.00
N ILE A 138 -9.20 -1.22 -0.79
CA ILE A 138 -9.93 -1.55 0.44
C ILE A 138 -11.10 -0.59 0.64
N THR A 139 -10.86 0.72 0.46
CA THR A 139 -11.89 1.74 0.65
C THR A 139 -13.05 1.55 -0.32
N GLU A 140 -12.77 1.33 -1.60
CA GLU A 140 -13.80 1.12 -2.62
C GLU A 140 -14.55 -0.21 -2.44
N ASP A 141 -13.86 -1.28 -2.00
CA ASP A 141 -14.52 -2.54 -1.67
C ASP A 141 -15.47 -2.39 -0.47
N MET A 142 -15.06 -1.66 0.57
CA MET A 142 -15.91 -1.36 1.72
C MET A 142 -17.11 -0.47 1.35
N LYS A 143 -16.91 0.51 0.45
CA LYS A 143 -18.02 1.32 -0.11
C LYS A 143 -19.07 0.46 -0.78
N LYS A 144 -18.65 -0.47 -1.64
CA LYS A 144 -19.57 -1.39 -2.35
C LYS A 144 -20.37 -2.27 -1.40
N LYS A 145 -19.82 -2.57 -0.23
CA LYS A 145 -20.46 -3.40 0.80
C LYS A 145 -21.29 -2.58 1.81
N ASN A 146 -21.41 -1.25 1.64
CA ASN A 146 -22.01 -0.33 2.61
C ASN A 146 -21.38 -0.43 4.01
N GLN A 147 -20.06 -0.63 4.08
CA GLN A 147 -19.32 -0.80 5.34
C GLN A 147 -18.45 0.41 5.68
N LEU A 148 -18.73 1.58 5.09
CA LEU A 148 -17.94 2.80 5.31
C LEU A 148 -17.90 3.23 6.78
N ASP A 149 -19.00 3.05 7.51
CA ASP A 149 -19.12 3.39 8.93
C ASP A 149 -18.05 2.66 9.79
N ILE A 150 -17.62 1.47 9.36
CA ILE A 150 -16.55 0.70 10.00
C ILE A 150 -15.19 1.35 9.73
N LEU A 151 -14.94 1.85 8.52
CA LEU A 151 -13.69 2.53 8.16
C LEU A 151 -13.58 3.87 8.88
N GLU A 152 -14.67 4.63 8.95
CA GLU A 152 -14.74 5.91 9.65
C GLU A 152 -14.50 5.72 11.15
N SER A 153 -15.18 4.75 11.78
CA SER A 153 -14.97 4.43 13.20
C SER A 153 -13.55 3.96 13.51
N MET A 154 -12.91 3.17 12.64
CA MET A 154 -11.49 2.79 12.78
C MET A 154 -10.53 3.98 12.64
N THR A 155 -10.84 4.90 11.74
CA THR A 155 -10.02 6.12 11.53
C THR A 155 -10.14 7.05 12.73
N ILE A 156 -11.36 7.28 13.21
CA ILE A 156 -11.63 8.04 14.44
C ILE A 156 -10.91 7.41 15.63
N ALA A 157 -10.97 6.08 15.78
CA ALA A 157 -10.27 5.38 16.87
C ALA A 157 -8.75 5.55 16.80
N LYS A 158 -8.14 5.53 15.60
CA LYS A 158 -6.71 5.84 15.43
C LYS A 158 -6.39 7.29 15.80
N SER A 159 -7.17 8.24 15.31
CA SER A 159 -7.00 9.66 15.64
C SER A 159 -7.10 9.90 17.16
N ASN A 160 -8.08 9.29 17.82
CA ASN A 160 -8.25 9.37 19.28
C ASN A 160 -7.04 8.82 20.04
N ARG A 161 -6.46 7.69 19.61
CA ARG A 161 -5.24 7.14 20.22
C ARG A 161 -4.03 8.06 20.06
N ILE A 162 -3.90 8.76 18.92
CA ILE A 162 -2.83 9.74 18.70
C ILE A 162 -3.03 10.95 19.61
N ILE A 163 -4.25 11.50 19.66
CA ILE A 163 -4.60 12.62 20.54
C ILE A 163 -4.31 12.27 22.00
N GLN A 164 -4.66 11.06 22.42
CA GLN A 164 -4.39 10.58 23.77
C GLN A 164 -2.88 10.57 24.07
N LYS A 165 -2.06 9.99 23.18
CA LYS A 165 -0.60 10.00 23.33
C LYS A 165 -0.03 11.42 23.43
N LEU A 166 -0.48 12.33 22.57
CA LEU A 166 -0.02 13.72 22.59
C LEU A 166 -0.43 14.46 23.87
N THR A 167 -1.59 14.10 24.44
CA THR A 167 -2.07 14.67 25.70
C THR A 167 -1.23 14.16 26.87
N GLU A 168 -0.95 12.85 26.93
CA GLU A 168 -0.08 12.23 27.93
C GLU A 168 1.35 12.82 27.87
N GLU A 169 1.92 13.01 26.68
CA GLU A 169 3.22 13.65 26.50
C GLU A 169 3.24 15.10 26.99
N ARG A 170 2.18 15.88 26.71
CA ARG A 170 2.04 17.27 27.19
C ARG A 170 1.95 17.35 28.71
N GLU A 171 1.20 16.45 29.34
CA GLU A 171 1.08 16.38 30.81
C GLU A 171 2.41 16.04 31.48
N ALA A 172 3.18 15.10 30.90
CA ALA A 172 4.51 14.77 31.38
C ALA A 172 5.48 15.96 31.31
N ILE A 173 5.43 16.74 30.22
CA ILE A 173 6.26 17.96 30.05
C ILE A 173 5.90 19.01 31.10
N ASN A 174 4.61 19.28 31.31
CA ASN A 174 4.16 20.26 32.30
C ASN A 174 4.60 19.88 33.71
N LYS A 175 4.50 18.59 34.06
CA LYS A 175 4.94 18.10 35.37
C LYS A 175 6.45 18.31 35.59
N ILE A 176 7.27 18.05 34.57
CA ILE A 176 8.71 18.32 34.64
C ILE A 176 8.97 19.83 34.81
N ALA A 177 8.25 20.68 34.08
CA ALA A 177 8.39 22.13 34.20
C ALA A 177 8.03 22.64 35.60
N ASP A 178 6.99 22.10 36.23
CA ASP A 178 6.58 22.42 37.60
C ASP A 178 7.59 21.92 38.65
N ASP A 179 8.24 20.76 38.41
CA ASP A 179 9.24 20.19 39.32
C ASP A 179 10.63 20.89 39.23
N THR A 180 10.84 21.79 38.25
CA THR A 180 12.12 22.51 38.04
C THR A 180 12.10 23.97 38.52
N LEU A 181 10.98 24.44 39.11
CA LEU A 181 10.77 25.76 39.70
C LEU A 181 10.72 25.68 41.23
#